data_AF-A0A942MKY5-F1
#
_entry.id   AF-A0A942MKY5-F1
#
_cell.length_a   1.000
_cell.length_b   1.000
_cell.length_c   1.000
_cell.angle_alpha   90.00
_cell.angle_beta   90.00
_cell.angle_gamma   90.00
#
_symmetry.space_group_name_H-M   'P 1'
#
loop_
_entity.id
_entity.type
_entity.pdbx_description
1 polymer ?
#
loop_
_entity_poly.entity_id
_entity_poly.type
_entity_poly.pdbx_seq_one_letter_code
_entity_poly.pdbx_strand_id
1 'polypeptide(L)'
;MSVSPIELLKHILDECLFIIDNTDEISISEFYANETLKRAVVRSMEIIGEAVKKLPIDFKEKYSEIEWRMIAGMRDKLIHDYIGVDYEIVFDASKYKVPDLFANIKEIIRLEELTNVDMAKSKQLQLDSSNVDWNEAIKPLLKQYKGKKHPLDYKNPYQLLVMTILSARDSDRHINQVAPKLFEAYSSMKELSTAKVEDLFVHIGGVINFANKAKWLVTIAQTIKDDKNIPTTLESLTELPGIGRKSANVILREMGKPAEGVIVDLHVLRVSPRLGIAIGTNPEKIEKQIMEKIQQKNWGDVGMCISFLGREICRPTNPKCEMCVMNGVCEYYNTNQKS
;
A
#
# COMPACT_ATOMS: atom_id res chain seq x y z
N MET A 1 15.15 11.55 -18.38
CA MET A 1 14.47 12.32 -17.32
C MET A 1 13.11 11.69 -17.12
N SER A 2 12.80 11.16 -15.94
CA SER A 2 11.47 10.59 -15.65
C SER A 2 10.47 11.74 -15.53
N VAL A 3 9.56 11.87 -16.50
CA VAL A 3 8.48 12.86 -16.49
C VAL A 3 7.53 12.53 -15.34
N SER A 4 7.12 13.53 -14.56
CA SER A 4 6.22 13.33 -13.41
C SER A 4 4.85 12.85 -13.88
N PRO A 5 4.13 11.99 -13.13
CA PRO A 5 2.75 11.63 -13.44
C PRO A 5 1.83 12.85 -13.63
N ILE A 6 2.01 13.90 -12.83
CA ILE A 6 1.22 15.14 -12.96
C ILE A 6 1.50 15.87 -14.27
N GLU A 7 2.76 15.89 -14.73
CA GLU A 7 3.11 16.50 -16.02
C GLU A 7 2.50 15.71 -17.18
N LEU A 8 2.50 14.37 -17.09
CA LEU A 8 1.81 13.52 -18.07
C LEU A 8 0.30 13.78 -18.08
N LEU A 9 -0.34 13.96 -16.92
CA LEU A 9 -1.75 14.30 -16.83
C LEU A 9 -2.05 15.70 -17.39
N LYS A 10 -1.17 16.68 -17.18
CA LYS A 10 -1.31 18.03 -17.76
C LYS A 10 -1.26 17.97 -19.28
N HIS A 11 -0.33 17.20 -19.85
CA HIS A 11 -0.31 16.96 -21.29
C HIS A 11 -1.59 16.27 -21.79
N ILE A 12 -2.15 15.32 -21.03
CA ILE A 12 -3.44 14.70 -21.38
C ILE A 12 -4.55 15.76 -21.39
N LEU A 13 -4.61 16.67 -20.39
CA LEU A 13 -5.60 17.75 -20.38
C LEU A 13 -5.49 18.68 -21.58
N ASP A 14 -4.27 19.08 -21.95
CA ASP A 14 -4.04 19.99 -23.07
C ASP A 14 -4.57 19.39 -24.38
N GLU A 15 -4.32 18.11 -24.61
CA GLU A 15 -4.84 17.39 -25.79
C GLU A 15 -6.36 17.18 -25.72
N CYS A 16 -6.92 16.88 -24.54
CA CYS A 16 -8.36 16.80 -24.38
C CYS A 16 -9.04 18.14 -24.67
N LEU A 17 -8.50 19.26 -24.16
CA LEU A 17 -9.01 20.60 -24.43
C LEU A 17 -8.97 20.92 -25.92
N PHE A 18 -7.84 20.65 -26.58
CA PHE A 18 -7.73 20.84 -28.01
C PHE A 18 -8.83 20.09 -28.77
N ILE A 19 -9.07 18.81 -28.45
CA ILE A 19 -10.12 18.02 -29.09
C ILE A 19 -11.50 18.64 -28.81
N ILE A 20 -11.81 18.98 -27.56
CA ILE A 20 -13.11 19.55 -27.17
C ILE A 20 -13.36 20.87 -27.91
N ASP A 21 -12.44 21.83 -27.82
CA ASP A 21 -12.57 23.17 -28.40
C ASP A 21 -12.77 23.14 -29.92
N ASN A 22 -12.21 22.13 -30.59
CA ASN A 22 -12.29 21.98 -32.03
C ASN A 22 -13.38 21.01 -32.50
N THR A 23 -14.05 20.29 -31.59
CA THR A 23 -15.08 19.32 -31.96
C THR A 23 -16.45 19.55 -31.31
N ASP A 24 -16.60 20.35 -30.26
CA ASP A 24 -17.84 20.46 -29.48
C ASP A 24 -19.01 21.07 -30.28
N GLU A 25 -18.76 22.09 -31.09
CA GLU A 25 -19.83 22.78 -31.84
C GLU A 25 -20.02 22.30 -33.28
N ILE A 26 -19.13 21.45 -33.80
CA ILE A 26 -19.21 20.98 -35.19
C ILE A 26 -20.05 19.71 -35.32
N SER A 27 -20.69 19.56 -36.46
CA SER A 27 -21.38 18.33 -36.88
C SER A 27 -20.42 17.29 -37.42
N ILE A 28 -20.88 16.03 -37.47
CA ILE A 28 -20.11 14.94 -38.08
C ILE A 28 -19.79 15.23 -39.55
N SER A 29 -20.72 15.82 -40.32
CA SER A 29 -20.46 16.20 -41.72
C SER A 29 -19.35 17.25 -41.87
N GLU A 30 -19.28 18.23 -40.97
CA GLU A 30 -18.24 19.26 -40.97
C GLU A 30 -16.88 18.69 -40.56
N PHE A 31 -16.87 17.77 -39.59
CA PHE A 31 -15.67 17.04 -39.21
C PHE A 31 -15.12 16.20 -40.37
N TYR A 32 -15.98 15.48 -41.10
CA TYR A 32 -15.58 14.67 -42.25
C TYR A 32 -15.00 15.49 -43.40
N ALA A 33 -15.51 16.70 -43.61
CA ALA A 33 -15.06 17.63 -44.65
C ALA A 33 -13.69 18.27 -44.33
N ASN A 34 -13.24 18.23 -43.07
CA ASN A 34 -12.00 18.89 -42.62
C ASN A 34 -10.86 17.88 -42.39
N GLU A 35 -10.08 17.61 -43.45
CA GLU A 35 -8.94 16.68 -43.40
C GLU A 35 -7.86 17.04 -42.37
N THR A 36 -7.62 18.33 -42.17
CA THR A 36 -6.63 18.81 -41.21
C THR A 36 -7.09 18.52 -39.79
N LEU A 37 -8.35 18.83 -39.48
CA LEU A 37 -8.92 18.60 -38.16
C LEU A 37 -8.97 17.10 -37.82
N LYS A 38 -9.39 16.27 -38.78
CA LYS A 38 -9.37 14.80 -38.63
C LYS A 38 -8.00 14.29 -38.18
N ARG A 39 -6.94 14.70 -38.88
CA ARG A 39 -5.57 14.29 -38.55
C ARG A 39 -5.10 14.86 -37.22
N ALA A 40 -5.46 16.10 -36.91
CA ALA A 40 -5.10 16.74 -35.65
C ALA A 40 -5.75 16.01 -34.45
N VAL A 41 -7.05 15.69 -34.51
CA VAL A 41 -7.75 14.96 -33.45
C VAL A 41 -7.18 13.55 -33.26
N VAL A 42 -6.93 12.82 -34.34
CA VAL A 42 -6.28 11.50 -34.27
C VAL A 42 -4.92 11.62 -33.59
N ARG A 43 -4.13 12.63 -33.96
CA ARG A 43 -2.81 12.86 -33.36
C ARG A 43 -2.92 13.15 -31.85
N SER A 44 -3.86 13.97 -31.43
CA SER A 44 -4.11 14.25 -30.02
C SER A 44 -4.50 12.99 -29.25
N MET A 45 -5.36 12.12 -29.82
CA MET A 45 -5.71 10.83 -29.21
C MET A 45 -4.50 9.89 -29.08
N GLU A 46 -3.60 9.86 -30.07
CA GLU A 46 -2.35 9.10 -29.96
C GLU A 46 -1.46 9.59 -28.81
N ILE A 47 -1.34 10.92 -28.66
CA ILE A 47 -0.53 11.54 -27.60
C ILE A 47 -1.12 11.21 -26.22
N ILE A 48 -2.45 11.26 -26.07
CA ILE A 48 -3.15 10.84 -24.85
C ILE A 48 -2.82 9.37 -24.53
N GLY A 49 -2.95 8.47 -25.50
CA GLY A 49 -2.64 7.06 -25.32
C GLY A 49 -1.18 6.80 -24.91
N GLU A 50 -0.24 7.52 -25.51
CA GLU A 50 1.19 7.44 -25.19
C GLU A 50 1.51 7.96 -23.78
N ALA A 51 0.89 9.07 -23.37
CA ALA A 51 1.02 9.61 -22.03
C ALA A 51 0.48 8.62 -20.98
N VAL A 52 -0.67 7.99 -21.24
CA VAL A 52 -1.23 6.95 -20.36
C VAL A 52 -0.32 5.72 -20.28
N LYS A 53 0.33 5.28 -21.36
CA LYS A 53 1.29 4.17 -21.32
C LYS A 53 2.45 4.44 -20.35
N LYS A 54 2.92 5.70 -20.28
CA LYS A 54 4.02 6.15 -19.41
C LYS A 54 3.65 6.33 -17.95
N LEU A 55 2.36 6.37 -17.60
CA LEU A 55 1.92 6.44 -16.21
C LEU A 55 2.36 5.17 -15.44
N PRO A 56 2.90 5.31 -14.21
CA PRO A 56 3.26 4.19 -13.34
C PRO A 56 2.10 3.24 -13.04
N ILE A 57 2.41 1.97 -12.75
CA ILE A 57 1.40 0.92 -12.49
C ILE A 57 0.62 1.23 -11.20
N ASP A 58 1.32 1.60 -10.14
CA ASP A 58 0.74 1.98 -8.85
C ASP A 58 -0.18 3.21 -8.97
N PHE A 59 0.16 4.16 -9.86
CA PHE A 59 -0.69 5.31 -10.16
C PHE A 59 -2.00 4.89 -10.84
N LYS A 60 -1.93 3.98 -11.83
CA LYS A 60 -3.12 3.45 -12.51
C LYS A 60 -4.01 2.64 -11.58
N GLU A 61 -3.42 1.89 -10.65
CA GLU A 61 -4.16 1.14 -9.63
C GLU A 61 -4.87 2.07 -8.64
N LYS A 62 -4.25 3.19 -8.27
CA LYS A 62 -4.84 4.21 -7.39
C LYS A 62 -6.13 4.80 -7.97
N TYR A 63 -6.18 5.02 -9.28
CA TYR A 63 -7.30 5.62 -10.01
C TYR A 63 -7.97 4.60 -10.94
N SER A 64 -8.30 3.42 -10.40
CA SER A 64 -8.82 2.29 -11.17
C SER A 64 -10.21 2.50 -11.81
N GLU A 65 -10.92 3.54 -11.43
CA GLU A 65 -12.20 3.96 -12.02
C GLU A 65 -12.07 4.44 -13.47
N ILE A 66 -10.86 4.84 -13.88
CA ILE A 66 -10.56 5.19 -15.27
C ILE A 66 -10.14 3.93 -16.02
N GLU A 67 -10.69 3.72 -17.20
CA GLU A 67 -10.35 2.61 -18.09
C GLU A 67 -8.98 2.80 -18.78
N TRP A 68 -7.90 2.94 -17.99
CA TRP A 68 -6.54 3.23 -18.47
C TRP A 68 -6.07 2.28 -19.57
N ARG A 69 -6.43 1.00 -19.47
CA ARG A 69 -6.07 -0.02 -20.45
C ARG A 69 -6.70 0.26 -21.81
N MET A 70 -7.95 0.72 -21.82
CA MET A 70 -8.66 1.07 -23.05
C MET A 70 -8.09 2.34 -23.67
N ILE A 71 -7.78 3.35 -22.87
CA ILE A 71 -7.18 4.61 -23.34
C ILE A 71 -5.78 4.37 -23.90
N ALA A 72 -4.94 3.58 -23.22
CA ALA A 72 -3.63 3.18 -23.72
C ALA A 72 -3.73 2.39 -25.04
N GLY A 73 -4.73 1.53 -25.16
CA GLY A 73 -4.99 0.74 -26.37
C GLY A 73 -5.64 1.52 -27.52
N MET A 74 -6.10 2.76 -27.29
CA MET A 74 -6.76 3.58 -28.30
C MET A 74 -5.84 3.89 -29.47
N ARG A 75 -4.57 4.19 -29.19
CA ARG A 75 -3.52 4.31 -30.22
C ARG A 75 -3.44 3.09 -31.13
N ASP A 76 -3.46 1.91 -30.52
CA ASP A 76 -3.27 0.66 -31.26
C ASP A 76 -4.53 0.32 -32.07
N LYS A 77 -5.73 0.71 -31.62
CA LYS A 77 -6.98 0.61 -32.41
C LYS A 77 -7.06 1.61 -33.56
N LEU A 78 -6.52 2.82 -33.40
CA LEU A 78 -6.49 3.84 -34.45
C LEU A 78 -5.47 3.53 -35.56
N ILE A 79 -4.44 2.75 -35.24
CA ILE A 79 -3.33 2.44 -36.15
C ILE A 79 -3.43 1.03 -36.76
N HIS A 80 -4.08 0.08 -36.08
CA HIS A 80 -3.94 -1.34 -36.37
C HIS A 80 -5.22 -2.05 -36.82
N ASP A 81 -5.87 -1.50 -37.84
CA ASP A 81 -6.46 -2.37 -38.86
C ASP A 81 -6.15 -1.83 -40.25
N TYR A 82 -5.65 -2.74 -41.09
CA TYR A 82 -5.26 -2.49 -42.47
C TYR A 82 -6.41 -1.77 -43.20
N ILE A 83 -6.18 -0.52 -43.65
CA ILE A 83 -6.89 0.27 -44.69
C ILE A 83 -7.49 1.64 -44.24
N GLY A 84 -7.57 1.99 -42.96
CA GLY A 84 -7.92 3.38 -42.60
C GLY A 84 -8.31 3.64 -41.16
N VAL A 85 -8.32 4.92 -40.77
CA VAL A 85 -8.86 5.37 -39.48
C VAL A 85 -10.38 5.45 -39.58
N ASP A 86 -11.08 4.82 -38.64
CA ASP A 86 -12.53 4.99 -38.49
C ASP A 86 -12.84 6.35 -37.83
N TYR A 87 -13.15 7.33 -38.67
CA TYR A 87 -13.42 8.70 -38.22
C TYR A 87 -14.77 8.85 -37.51
N GLU A 88 -15.67 7.87 -37.61
CA GLU A 88 -16.94 7.87 -36.88
C GLU A 88 -16.64 7.61 -35.39
N ILE A 89 -15.82 6.58 -35.12
CA ILE A 89 -15.36 6.25 -33.77
C ILE A 89 -14.53 7.41 -33.18
N VAL A 90 -13.68 8.05 -33.99
CA VAL A 90 -12.89 9.21 -33.55
C VAL A 90 -13.80 10.37 -33.18
N PHE A 91 -14.82 10.67 -33.99
CA PHE A 91 -15.74 11.76 -33.72
C PHE A 91 -16.59 11.47 -32.47
N ASP A 92 -17.13 10.27 -32.32
CA ASP A 92 -17.89 9.85 -31.15
C ASP A 92 -17.06 9.89 -29.87
N ALA A 93 -15.81 9.41 -29.93
CA ALA A 93 -14.89 9.51 -28.80
C ALA A 93 -14.62 10.98 -28.42
N SER A 94 -14.46 11.86 -29.41
CA SER A 94 -14.26 13.29 -29.20
C SER A 94 -15.44 13.96 -28.52
N LYS A 95 -16.68 13.59 -28.89
CA LYS A 95 -17.91 14.16 -28.32
C LYS A 95 -18.27 13.62 -26.94
N TYR A 96 -18.04 12.33 -26.69
CA TYR A 96 -18.63 11.67 -25.52
C TYR A 96 -17.62 11.08 -24.55
N LYS A 97 -16.39 10.77 -24.99
CA LYS A 97 -15.39 10.10 -24.14
C LYS A 97 -14.28 11.03 -23.68
N VAL A 98 -13.86 11.95 -24.55
CA VAL A 98 -12.82 12.94 -24.24
C VAL A 98 -13.28 13.95 -23.17
N PRO A 99 -14.53 14.46 -23.16
CA PRO A 99 -15.01 15.34 -22.08
C PRO A 99 -15.03 14.66 -20.71
N ASP A 100 -15.46 13.40 -20.66
CA ASP A 100 -15.44 12.60 -19.42
C ASP A 100 -14.01 12.40 -18.92
N LEU A 101 -13.08 12.06 -19.83
CA LEU A 101 -11.67 11.93 -19.50
C LEU A 101 -11.11 13.27 -19.00
N PHE A 102 -11.40 14.38 -19.66
CA PHE A 102 -10.98 15.72 -19.24
C PHE A 102 -11.42 16.04 -17.81
N ALA A 103 -12.70 15.81 -17.49
CA ALA A 103 -13.24 16.04 -16.15
C ALA A 103 -12.53 15.18 -15.09
N ASN A 104 -12.34 13.89 -15.38
CA ASN A 104 -11.67 12.95 -14.48
C ASN A 104 -10.20 13.33 -14.25
N ILE A 105 -9.45 13.66 -15.29
CA ILE A 105 -8.03 14.02 -15.19
C ILE A 105 -7.86 15.35 -14.44
N LYS A 106 -8.76 16.31 -14.65
CA LYS A 106 -8.78 17.59 -13.92
C LYS A 106 -9.00 17.37 -12.43
N GLU A 107 -9.91 16.47 -12.07
CA GLU A 107 -10.15 16.11 -10.67
C GLU A 107 -8.96 15.35 -10.06
N ILE A 108 -8.32 14.45 -10.80
CA ILE A 108 -7.11 13.75 -10.35
C ILE A 108 -5.98 14.74 -10.08
N ILE A 109 -5.72 15.68 -11.00
CA ILE A 109 -4.70 16.72 -10.80
C ILE A 109 -5.05 17.55 -9.57
N ARG A 110 -6.31 17.95 -9.39
CA ARG A 110 -6.75 18.68 -8.19
C ARG A 110 -6.48 17.88 -6.91
N LEU A 111 -6.81 16.59 -6.88
CA LEU A 111 -6.59 15.70 -5.74
C LEU A 111 -5.09 15.52 -5.46
N GLU A 112 -4.28 15.32 -6.49
CA GLU A 112 -2.82 15.18 -6.39
C GLU A 112 -2.15 16.49 -5.94
N GLU A 113 -2.57 17.63 -6.48
CA GLU A 113 -2.10 18.96 -6.08
C GLU A 113 -2.55 19.30 -4.66
N LEU A 114 -3.76 18.92 -4.22
CA LEU A 114 -4.19 19.04 -2.82
C LEU A 114 -3.35 18.16 -1.90
N THR A 115 -3.07 16.90 -2.27
CA THR A 115 -2.13 16.06 -1.51
C THR A 115 -0.71 16.60 -1.52
N ASN A 116 -0.28 17.29 -2.59
CA ASN A 116 1.02 17.96 -2.65
C ASN A 116 1.05 19.26 -1.84
N VAL A 117 -0.06 19.99 -1.72
CA VAL A 117 -0.21 21.15 -0.82
C VAL A 117 -0.28 20.69 0.63
N ASP A 118 -0.90 19.55 0.93
CA ASP A 118 -0.83 18.90 2.25
C ASP A 118 0.59 18.37 2.54
N MET A 119 1.29 17.84 1.53
CA MET A 119 2.71 17.47 1.61
C MET A 119 3.63 18.70 1.74
N ALA A 120 3.31 19.82 1.11
CA ALA A 120 4.06 21.07 1.22
C ALA A 120 3.77 21.80 2.54
N LYS A 121 2.52 21.77 3.02
CA LYS A 121 2.15 22.20 4.37
C LYS A 121 2.79 21.32 5.44
N SER A 122 2.88 20.00 5.23
CA SER A 122 3.65 19.11 6.12
C SER A 122 5.16 19.25 5.96
N LYS A 123 5.67 19.70 4.81
CA LYS A 123 7.08 20.09 4.62
C LYS A 123 7.40 21.45 5.26
N GLN A 124 6.44 22.35 5.32
CA GLN A 124 6.53 23.61 6.06
C GLN A 124 6.28 23.40 7.56
N LEU A 125 5.43 22.43 7.95
CA LEU A 125 5.34 21.91 9.31
C LEU A 125 6.62 21.14 9.72
N GLN A 126 7.34 20.51 8.80
CA GLN A 126 8.64 19.89 9.04
C GLN A 126 9.74 20.90 9.37
N LEU A 127 9.62 22.15 8.89
CA LEU A 127 10.52 23.23 9.31
C LEU A 127 10.22 23.65 10.76
N ASP A 128 8.97 23.53 11.22
CA ASP A 128 8.55 23.82 12.60
C ASP A 128 8.57 22.60 13.56
N SER A 129 8.58 21.36 13.06
CA SER A 129 8.63 20.12 13.88
C SER A 129 10.05 19.64 14.19
N SER A 130 11.04 20.50 13.95
CA SER A 130 12.46 20.29 14.20
C SER A 130 12.87 20.13 15.68
N ASN A 131 11.92 20.05 16.64
CA ASN A 131 12.23 20.04 18.07
C ASN A 131 11.54 18.96 18.92
N VAL A 132 10.81 18.00 18.34
CA VAL A 132 10.25 16.89 19.14
C VAL A 132 11.34 15.84 19.39
N ASP A 133 11.82 15.76 20.64
CA ASP A 133 12.63 14.63 21.08
C ASP A 133 11.76 13.37 21.16
N TRP A 134 11.75 12.60 20.07
CA TRP A 134 10.96 11.39 19.94
C TRP A 134 11.33 10.30 20.95
N ASN A 135 12.55 10.31 21.50
CA ASN A 135 12.92 9.34 22.55
C ASN A 135 12.18 9.61 23.86
N GLU A 136 11.89 10.87 24.16
CA GLU A 136 11.07 11.27 25.30
C GLU A 136 9.58 11.23 24.97
N ALA A 137 9.19 11.77 23.82
CA ALA A 137 7.79 11.89 23.41
C ALA A 137 7.07 10.53 23.29
N ILE A 138 7.79 9.45 22.94
CA ILE A 138 7.20 8.12 22.79
C ILE A 138 6.94 7.40 24.13
N LYS A 139 7.51 7.89 25.25
CA LYS A 139 7.43 7.21 26.55
C LYS A 139 6.00 6.93 27.05
N PRO A 140 5.03 7.85 26.94
CA PRO A 140 3.64 7.58 27.35
C PRO A 140 3.03 6.40 26.58
N LEU A 141 3.31 6.32 25.28
CA LEU A 141 2.84 5.23 24.43
C LEU A 141 3.47 3.89 24.82
N LEU A 142 4.79 3.88 25.03
CA LEU A 142 5.49 2.68 25.53
C LEU A 142 4.95 2.27 26.90
N LYS A 143 4.72 3.21 27.82
CA LYS A 143 4.14 2.90 29.14
C LYS A 143 2.76 2.24 29.03
N GLN A 144 1.95 2.63 28.05
CA GLN A 144 0.61 2.08 27.85
C GLN A 144 0.61 0.69 27.20
N TYR A 145 1.50 0.45 26.23
CA TYR A 145 1.39 -0.73 25.35
C TYR A 145 2.60 -1.67 25.35
N LYS A 146 3.74 -1.28 25.91
CA LYS A 146 4.92 -2.15 25.97
C LYS A 146 4.60 -3.42 26.76
N GLY A 147 5.04 -4.56 26.24
CA GLY A 147 4.75 -5.87 26.83
C GLY A 147 3.34 -6.40 26.57
N LYS A 148 2.46 -5.64 25.88
CA LYS A 148 1.18 -6.18 25.44
C LYS A 148 1.42 -7.35 24.47
N LYS A 149 0.78 -8.49 24.75
CA LYS A 149 0.90 -9.73 23.96
C LYS A 149 0.40 -9.48 22.54
N HIS A 150 1.08 -10.04 21.54
CA HIS A 150 0.59 -10.05 20.17
C HIS A 150 -0.81 -10.72 20.08
N PRO A 151 -1.71 -10.28 19.19
CA PRO A 151 -3.07 -10.84 19.08
C PRO A 151 -3.14 -12.32 18.67
N LEU A 152 -2.07 -12.87 18.07
CA LEU A 152 -1.99 -14.28 17.71
C LEU A 152 -1.69 -15.13 18.94
N ASP A 153 -2.44 -16.22 19.13
CA ASP A 153 -2.34 -17.07 20.32
C ASP A 153 -1.44 -18.29 20.12
N TYR A 154 -0.14 -18.04 20.02
CA TYR A 154 0.89 -19.08 19.93
C TYR A 154 1.45 -19.42 21.32
N LYS A 155 2.00 -20.64 21.45
CA LYS A 155 2.62 -21.15 22.69
C LYS A 155 4.14 -21.32 22.59
N ASN A 156 4.70 -21.38 21.38
CA ASN A 156 6.12 -21.62 21.14
C ASN A 156 6.58 -21.00 19.80
N PRO A 157 7.89 -20.96 19.53
CA PRO A 157 8.45 -20.41 18.29
C PRO A 157 7.92 -21.04 16.99
N TYR A 158 7.67 -22.34 16.98
CA TYR A 158 7.06 -23.05 15.84
C TYR A 158 5.67 -22.50 15.53
N GLN A 159 4.79 -22.45 16.52
CA GLN A 159 3.43 -21.92 16.38
C GLN A 159 3.45 -20.45 15.97
N LEU A 160 4.36 -19.64 16.54
CA LEU A 160 4.54 -18.24 16.14
C LEU A 160 4.84 -18.10 14.65
N LEU A 161 5.80 -18.86 14.12
CA LEU A 161 6.17 -18.79 12.70
C LEU A 161 4.99 -19.19 11.81
N VAL A 162 4.35 -20.33 12.14
CA VAL A 162 3.21 -20.85 11.37
C VAL A 162 2.04 -19.86 11.38
N MET A 163 1.64 -19.36 12.56
CA MET A 163 0.53 -18.40 12.66
C MET A 163 0.85 -17.08 11.97
N THR A 164 2.11 -16.63 11.99
CA THR A 164 2.54 -15.42 11.28
C THR A 164 2.33 -15.57 9.77
N ILE A 165 2.72 -16.72 9.19
CA ILE A 165 2.49 -17.02 7.76
C ILE A 165 0.99 -17.09 7.45
N LEU A 166 0.22 -17.77 8.30
CA LEU A 166 -1.22 -17.92 8.11
C LEU A 166 -1.97 -16.59 8.20
N SER A 167 -1.53 -15.67 9.07
CA SER A 167 -2.13 -14.34 9.27
C SER A 167 -1.94 -13.36 8.11
N ALA A 168 -1.08 -13.68 7.13
CA ALA A 168 -0.89 -12.80 5.98
C ALA A 168 -2.21 -12.60 5.23
N ARG A 169 -2.73 -11.36 5.27
CA ARG A 169 -4.03 -10.93 4.71
C ARG A 169 -5.26 -11.62 5.30
N ASP A 170 -5.14 -12.17 6.50
CA ASP A 170 -6.24 -12.80 7.23
C ASP A 170 -6.34 -12.20 8.64
N SER A 171 -7.49 -12.33 9.29
CA SER A 171 -7.68 -11.74 10.61
C SER A 171 -7.04 -12.59 11.71
N ASP A 172 -6.41 -11.94 12.70
CA ASP A 172 -5.83 -12.63 13.85
C ASP A 172 -6.86 -13.56 14.54
N ARG A 173 -8.13 -13.10 14.63
CA ARG A 173 -9.23 -13.87 15.20
C ARG A 173 -9.50 -15.17 14.44
N HIS A 174 -9.56 -15.10 13.11
CA HIS A 174 -9.80 -16.27 12.28
C HIS A 174 -8.65 -17.27 12.38
N ILE A 175 -7.41 -16.78 12.33
CA ILE A 175 -6.22 -17.66 12.46
C ILE A 175 -6.16 -18.34 13.82
N ASN A 176 -6.49 -17.63 14.91
CA ASN A 176 -6.58 -18.23 16.24
C ASN A 176 -7.63 -19.35 16.33
N GLN A 177 -8.67 -19.33 15.49
CA GLN A 177 -9.68 -20.39 15.44
C GLN A 177 -9.25 -21.59 14.59
N VAL A 178 -8.49 -21.37 13.51
CA VAL A 178 -8.11 -22.42 12.56
C VAL A 178 -6.82 -23.14 12.95
N ALA A 179 -5.80 -22.40 13.41
CA ALA A 179 -4.46 -22.93 13.67
C ALA A 179 -4.40 -24.07 14.72
N PRO A 180 -5.22 -24.12 15.79
CA PRO A 180 -5.15 -25.20 16.78
C PRO A 180 -5.26 -26.61 16.19
N LYS A 181 -6.15 -26.80 15.20
CA LYS A 181 -6.32 -28.10 14.52
C LYS A 181 -5.08 -28.54 13.74
N LEU A 182 -4.32 -27.58 13.21
CA LEU A 182 -3.05 -27.86 12.55
C LEU A 182 -1.99 -28.29 13.58
N PHE A 183 -1.96 -27.63 14.75
CA PHE A 183 -0.98 -27.94 15.81
C PHE A 183 -1.28 -29.23 16.57
N GLU A 184 -2.53 -29.68 16.58
CA GLU A 184 -2.91 -31.02 17.05
C GLU A 184 -2.40 -32.12 16.12
N ALA A 185 -2.40 -31.88 14.80
CA ALA A 185 -1.92 -32.82 13.80
C ALA A 185 -0.39 -32.80 13.62
N TYR A 186 0.21 -31.61 13.76
CA TYR A 186 1.65 -31.39 13.63
C TYR A 186 2.13 -30.50 14.78
N SER A 187 2.71 -31.11 15.79
CA SER A 187 3.07 -30.43 17.05
C SER A 187 4.41 -29.67 16.97
N SER A 188 5.21 -29.90 15.93
CA SER A 188 6.56 -29.32 15.74
C SER A 188 6.94 -29.19 14.26
N MET A 189 8.00 -28.43 13.98
CA MET A 189 8.65 -28.38 12.65
C MET A 189 9.03 -29.77 12.17
N LYS A 190 9.51 -30.63 13.07
CA LYS A 190 9.93 -31.99 12.73
C LYS A 190 8.78 -32.80 12.17
N GLU A 191 7.62 -32.77 12.82
CA GLU A 191 6.43 -33.47 12.34
C GLU A 191 5.91 -32.84 11.04
N LEU A 192 5.83 -31.49 10.99
CA LEU A 192 5.36 -30.78 9.81
C LEU A 192 6.26 -31.04 8.58
N SER A 193 7.56 -31.29 8.78
CA SER A 193 8.51 -31.58 7.70
C SER A 193 8.21 -32.88 6.95
N THR A 194 7.46 -33.78 7.56
CA THR A 194 7.05 -35.08 6.98
C THR A 194 5.73 -35.00 6.21
N ALA A 195 5.00 -33.88 6.33
CA ALA A 195 3.70 -33.69 5.70
C ALA A 195 3.83 -33.50 4.18
N LYS A 196 2.80 -33.93 3.45
CA LYS A 196 2.58 -33.47 2.08
C LYS A 196 1.78 -32.17 2.10
N VAL A 197 1.89 -31.38 1.04
CA VAL A 197 1.19 -30.08 0.94
C VAL A 197 -0.33 -30.26 1.04
N GLU A 198 -0.85 -31.33 0.43
CA GLU A 198 -2.27 -31.64 0.37
C GLU A 198 -2.83 -32.04 1.75
N ASP A 199 -2.01 -32.63 2.61
CA ASP A 199 -2.41 -33.03 3.97
C ASP A 199 -2.81 -31.80 4.79
N LEU A 200 -2.21 -30.63 4.53
CA LEU A 200 -2.52 -29.39 5.23
C LEU A 200 -3.89 -28.82 4.83
N PHE A 201 -4.44 -29.19 3.67
CA PHE A 201 -5.67 -28.55 3.14
C PHE A 201 -6.89 -28.80 4.04
N VAL A 202 -6.96 -29.96 4.70
CA VAL A 202 -8.05 -30.24 5.66
C VAL A 202 -7.96 -29.35 6.91
N HIS A 203 -6.76 -28.92 7.28
CA HIS A 203 -6.52 -28.12 8.48
C HIS A 203 -6.65 -26.62 8.20
N ILE A 204 -6.15 -26.14 7.06
CA ILE A 204 -6.07 -24.70 6.75
C ILE A 204 -6.85 -24.27 5.50
N GLY A 205 -7.72 -25.13 4.93
CA GLY A 205 -8.48 -24.84 3.71
C GLY A 205 -9.38 -23.60 3.79
N GLY A 206 -9.76 -23.17 5.00
CA GLY A 206 -10.50 -21.92 5.22
C GLY A 206 -9.64 -20.66 5.16
N VAL A 207 -8.31 -20.77 5.22
CA VAL A 207 -7.39 -19.62 5.26
C VAL A 207 -7.24 -19.00 3.88
N ILE A 208 -7.20 -17.67 3.81
CA ILE A 208 -6.97 -16.96 2.53
C ILE A 208 -5.62 -17.39 1.94
N ASN A 209 -5.63 -17.78 0.65
CA ASN A 209 -4.44 -18.26 -0.07
C ASN A 209 -3.81 -19.52 0.56
N PHE A 210 -4.63 -20.41 1.13
CA PHE A 210 -4.16 -21.61 1.85
C PHE A 210 -3.23 -22.50 1.03
N ALA A 211 -3.44 -22.66 -0.28
CA ALA A 211 -2.63 -23.55 -1.11
C ALA A 211 -1.15 -23.10 -1.15
N ASN A 212 -0.90 -21.81 -1.35
CA ASN A 212 0.46 -21.26 -1.30
C ASN A 212 1.04 -21.31 0.12
N LYS A 213 0.24 -20.99 1.13
CA LYS A 213 0.67 -21.06 2.54
C LYS A 213 1.05 -22.48 2.95
N ALA A 214 0.27 -23.50 2.55
CA ALA A 214 0.59 -24.91 2.78
C ALA A 214 1.95 -25.28 2.15
N LYS A 215 2.17 -24.88 0.89
CA LYS A 215 3.45 -25.09 0.21
C LYS A 215 4.61 -24.44 0.95
N TRP A 216 4.46 -23.19 1.38
CA TRP A 216 5.48 -22.47 2.15
C TRP A 216 5.77 -23.15 3.48
N LEU A 217 4.73 -23.51 4.24
CA LEU A 217 4.87 -24.17 5.54
C LEU A 217 5.63 -25.50 5.44
N VAL A 218 5.26 -26.35 4.47
CA VAL A 218 5.96 -27.63 4.24
C VAL A 218 7.40 -27.40 3.81
N THR A 219 7.64 -26.46 2.88
CA THR A 219 9.00 -26.13 2.41
C THR A 219 9.87 -25.63 3.58
N ILE A 220 9.36 -24.70 4.38
CA ILE A 220 10.04 -24.16 5.55
C ILE A 220 10.35 -25.27 6.55
N ALA A 221 9.37 -26.13 6.86
CA ALA A 221 9.55 -27.23 7.80
C ALA A 221 10.60 -28.23 7.30
N GLN A 222 10.65 -28.52 6.00
CA GLN A 222 11.66 -29.40 5.39
C GLN A 222 13.07 -28.78 5.39
N THR A 223 13.18 -27.45 5.25
CA THR A 223 14.45 -26.73 5.36
C THR A 223 14.96 -26.66 6.79
N ILE A 224 14.09 -26.28 7.75
CA ILE A 224 14.45 -26.02 9.15
C ILE A 224 14.57 -27.32 9.97
N LYS A 225 13.65 -28.27 9.73
CA LYS A 225 13.52 -29.62 10.34
C LYS A 225 13.31 -29.69 11.86
N ASP A 226 13.71 -28.69 12.62
CA ASP A 226 13.68 -28.69 14.08
C ASP A 226 13.39 -27.27 14.58
N ASP A 227 12.50 -27.13 15.58
CA ASP A 227 12.07 -25.85 16.13
C ASP A 227 13.26 -24.99 16.60
N LYS A 228 14.33 -25.62 17.09
CA LYS A 228 15.55 -24.92 17.54
C LYS A 228 16.32 -24.23 16.42
N ASN A 229 16.09 -24.64 15.17
CA ASN A 229 16.74 -24.09 13.98
C ASN A 229 15.92 -22.95 13.35
N ILE A 230 14.78 -22.56 13.94
CA ILE A 230 14.01 -21.42 13.44
C ILE A 230 14.91 -20.18 13.48
N PRO A 231 15.07 -19.46 12.34
CA PRO A 231 16.01 -18.35 12.27
C PRO A 231 15.67 -17.22 13.25
N THR A 232 16.70 -16.52 13.70
CA THR A 232 16.59 -15.48 14.73
C THR A 232 17.23 -14.16 14.32
N THR A 233 17.44 -13.97 13.01
CA THR A 233 17.86 -12.70 12.42
C THR A 233 16.89 -12.24 11.35
N LEU A 234 16.82 -10.94 11.08
CA LEU A 234 15.90 -10.37 10.09
C LEU A 234 16.18 -10.92 8.69
N GLU A 235 17.45 -10.92 8.30
CA GLU A 235 17.92 -11.40 6.98
C GLU A 235 17.46 -12.84 6.72
N SER A 236 17.82 -13.76 7.61
CA SER A 236 17.48 -15.19 7.47
C SER A 236 15.98 -15.48 7.54
N LEU A 237 15.21 -14.71 8.34
CA LEU A 237 13.76 -14.83 8.37
C LEU A 237 13.13 -14.38 7.05
N THR A 238 13.64 -13.31 6.43
CA THR A 238 13.11 -12.80 5.15
C THR A 238 13.42 -13.67 3.93
N GLU A 239 14.36 -14.61 4.06
CA GLU A 239 14.61 -15.64 3.05
C GLU A 239 13.52 -16.73 3.04
N LEU A 240 12.78 -16.88 4.14
CA LEU A 240 11.72 -17.88 4.23
C LEU A 240 10.50 -17.46 3.38
N PRO A 241 9.95 -18.38 2.57
CA PRO A 241 8.83 -18.04 1.70
C PRO A 241 7.59 -17.63 2.50
N GLY A 242 6.99 -16.51 2.12
CA GLY A 242 5.82 -15.95 2.83
C GLY A 242 6.16 -15.09 4.05
N ILE A 243 7.44 -14.95 4.40
CA ILE A 243 7.90 -14.04 5.46
C ILE A 243 8.52 -12.79 4.82
N GLY A 244 7.77 -11.69 4.86
CA GLY A 244 8.30 -10.36 4.55
C GLY A 244 8.90 -9.67 5.77
N ARG A 245 9.53 -8.51 5.55
CA ARG A 245 10.21 -7.70 6.57
C ARG A 245 9.36 -7.40 7.81
N LYS A 246 8.09 -7.02 7.62
CA LYS A 246 7.13 -6.80 8.73
C LYS A 246 6.91 -8.06 9.57
N SER A 247 6.70 -9.21 8.92
CA SER A 247 6.48 -10.48 9.59
C SER A 247 7.72 -10.94 10.35
N ALA A 248 8.90 -10.78 9.75
CA ALA A 248 10.17 -11.09 10.41
C ALA A 248 10.39 -10.23 11.66
N ASN A 249 10.15 -8.91 11.61
CA ASN A 249 10.23 -8.05 12.79
C ASN A 249 9.23 -8.45 13.90
N VAL A 250 8.03 -8.92 13.55
CA VAL A 250 7.07 -9.49 14.53
C VAL A 250 7.65 -10.74 15.19
N ILE A 251 8.20 -11.67 14.39
CA ILE A 251 8.77 -12.91 14.90
C ILE A 251 9.94 -12.61 15.85
N LEU A 252 10.86 -11.72 15.48
CA LEU A 252 11.99 -11.32 16.33
C LEU A 252 11.52 -10.74 17.66
N ARG A 253 10.53 -9.85 17.63
CA ARG A 253 9.93 -9.26 18.84
C ARG A 253 9.35 -10.34 19.76
N GLU A 254 8.48 -11.19 19.22
CA GLU A 254 7.78 -12.20 20.01
C GLU A 254 8.71 -13.31 20.53
N MET A 255 9.84 -13.55 19.87
CA MET A 255 10.90 -14.45 20.34
C MET A 255 11.85 -13.78 21.36
N GLY A 256 11.69 -12.48 21.65
CA GLY A 256 12.58 -11.74 22.53
C GLY A 256 14.00 -11.56 21.97
N LYS A 257 14.16 -11.55 20.64
CA LYS A 257 15.44 -11.33 19.97
C LYS A 257 15.71 -9.83 19.79
N PRO A 258 16.98 -9.41 19.67
CA PRO A 258 17.31 -8.02 19.39
C PRO A 258 16.56 -7.50 18.16
N ALA A 259 15.99 -6.30 18.26
CA ALA A 259 15.28 -5.70 17.15
C ALA A 259 16.28 -5.19 16.09
N GLU A 260 16.10 -5.67 14.87
CA GLU A 260 16.84 -5.22 13.68
C GLU A 260 16.04 -4.21 12.83
N GLY A 261 14.77 -3.99 13.20
CA GLY A 261 13.86 -3.10 12.50
C GLY A 261 12.61 -2.79 13.32
N VAL A 262 11.71 -2.01 12.73
CA VAL A 262 10.45 -1.61 13.34
C VAL A 262 9.30 -2.28 12.60
N ILE A 263 8.33 -2.81 13.35
CA ILE A 263 7.11 -3.40 12.76
C ILE A 263 6.28 -2.27 12.13
N VAL A 264 6.10 -2.29 10.81
CA VAL A 264 5.25 -1.33 10.09
C VAL A 264 4.08 -2.06 9.42
N ASP A 265 2.92 -2.04 10.09
CA ASP A 265 1.66 -2.54 9.54
C ASP A 265 0.76 -1.40 9.04
N LEU A 266 -0.47 -1.73 8.60
CA LEU A 266 -1.44 -0.74 8.11
C LEU A 266 -1.84 0.31 9.17
N HIS A 267 -1.76 -0.03 10.45
CA HIS A 267 -2.01 0.92 11.53
C HIS A 267 -0.82 1.87 11.69
N VAL A 268 0.41 1.35 11.68
CA VAL A 268 1.63 2.16 11.74
C VAL A 268 1.74 3.09 10.54
N LEU A 269 1.45 2.60 9.33
CA LEU A 269 1.41 3.41 8.11
C LEU A 269 0.46 4.61 8.22
N ARG A 270 -0.66 4.46 8.94
CA ARG A 270 -1.63 5.55 9.16
C ARG A 270 -1.24 6.46 10.32
N VAL A 271 -0.81 5.89 11.43
CA VAL A 271 -0.61 6.60 12.69
C VAL A 271 0.71 7.37 12.69
N SER A 272 1.78 6.82 12.13
CA SER A 272 3.09 7.47 12.14
C SER A 272 3.08 8.85 11.43
N PRO A 273 2.43 9.01 10.26
CA PRO A 273 2.23 10.34 9.66
C PRO A 273 1.33 11.26 10.45
N ARG A 274 0.27 10.75 11.10
CA ARG A 274 -0.59 11.58 11.96
C ARG A 274 0.15 12.11 13.20
N LEU A 275 1.05 11.30 13.75
CA LEU A 275 1.89 11.72 14.88
C LEU A 275 2.96 12.73 14.47
N GLY A 276 3.43 12.72 13.22
CA GLY A 276 4.60 13.50 12.78
C GLY A 276 5.93 12.76 12.93
N ILE A 277 5.93 11.50 13.40
CA ILE A 277 7.17 10.72 13.58
C ILE A 277 7.73 10.27 12.23
N ALA A 278 6.92 10.07 11.20
CA ALA A 278 7.39 9.72 9.86
C ALA A 278 6.44 10.27 8.80
N ILE A 279 6.91 10.48 7.57
CA ILE A 279 6.08 10.94 6.45
C ILE A 279 6.01 9.90 5.32
N GLY A 280 4.98 10.01 4.49
CA GLY A 280 4.77 9.16 3.32
C GLY A 280 3.90 7.93 3.60
N THR A 281 3.85 7.02 2.62
CA THR A 281 2.97 5.84 2.63
C THR A 281 3.73 4.52 2.41
N ASN A 282 5.03 4.59 2.12
CA ASN A 282 5.86 3.41 1.88
C ASN A 282 6.35 2.81 3.22
N PRO A 283 6.08 1.51 3.50
CA PRO A 283 6.43 0.90 4.77
C PRO A 283 7.92 0.95 5.12
N GLU A 284 8.81 0.68 4.15
CA GLU A 284 10.26 0.66 4.38
C GLU A 284 10.80 2.06 4.65
N LYS A 285 10.27 3.08 3.97
CA LYS A 285 10.62 4.48 4.24
C LYS A 285 10.12 4.92 5.62
N ILE A 286 8.93 4.49 6.05
CA ILE A 286 8.43 4.79 7.39
C ILE A 286 9.27 4.07 8.45
N GLU A 287 9.62 2.81 8.23
CA GLU A 287 10.48 2.04 9.13
C GLU A 287 11.80 2.79 9.40
N LYS A 288 12.50 3.18 8.32
CA LYS A 288 13.78 3.91 8.41
C LYS A 288 13.65 5.24 9.15
N GLN A 289 12.63 6.04 8.84
CA GLN A 289 12.39 7.32 9.52
C GLN A 289 12.13 7.15 11.03
N ILE A 290 11.41 6.10 11.43
CA ILE A 290 11.20 5.81 12.86
C ILE A 290 12.52 5.38 13.50
N MET A 291 13.32 4.55 12.82
CA MET A 291 14.62 4.10 13.31
C MET A 291 15.62 5.25 13.48
N GLU A 292 15.55 6.27 12.63
CA GLU A 292 16.37 7.50 12.74
C GLU A 292 16.00 8.35 13.96
N LYS A 293 14.73 8.32 14.39
CA LYS A 293 14.21 9.16 15.48
C LYS A 293 14.16 8.47 16.84
N ILE A 294 14.12 7.14 16.87
CA ILE A 294 13.93 6.33 18.09
C ILE A 294 15.17 5.48 18.34
N GLN A 295 15.66 5.44 19.59
CA GLN A 295 16.76 4.57 20.00
C GLN A 295 16.43 3.09 19.78
N GLN A 296 17.42 2.33 19.30
CA GLN A 296 17.31 0.92 18.95
C GLN A 296 16.68 0.02 20.04
N LYS A 297 16.95 0.33 21.32
CA LYS A 297 16.37 -0.39 22.47
C LYS A 297 14.83 -0.43 22.48
N ASN A 298 14.18 0.47 21.75
CA ASN A 298 12.72 0.57 21.65
C ASN A 298 12.16 0.10 20.29
N TRP A 299 12.99 -0.26 19.30
CA TRP A 299 12.52 -0.61 17.95
C TRP A 299 11.53 -1.78 17.94
N GLY A 300 11.82 -2.82 18.73
CA GLY A 300 10.97 -4.00 18.80
C GLY A 300 9.56 -3.72 19.34
N ASP A 301 9.40 -2.70 20.18
CA ASP A 301 8.11 -2.36 20.79
C ASP A 301 7.40 -1.20 20.11
N VAL A 302 8.13 -0.19 19.62
CA VAL A 302 7.52 1.08 19.16
C VAL A 302 6.51 0.85 18.05
N GLY A 303 6.83 0.02 17.05
CA GLY A 303 5.91 -0.31 15.96
C GLY A 303 4.64 -0.99 16.46
N MET A 304 4.77 -1.95 17.38
CA MET A 304 3.62 -2.64 17.93
C MET A 304 2.76 -1.74 18.83
N CYS A 305 3.39 -0.85 19.60
CA CYS A 305 2.68 0.15 20.42
C CYS A 305 1.89 1.13 19.54
N ILE A 306 2.48 1.62 18.45
CA ILE A 306 1.79 2.45 17.45
C ILE A 306 0.63 1.67 16.81
N SER A 307 0.83 0.39 16.49
CA SER A 307 -0.24 -0.45 15.95
C SER A 307 -1.42 -0.57 16.92
N PHE A 308 -1.18 -0.82 18.21
CA PHE A 308 -2.23 -0.85 19.23
C PHE A 308 -2.97 0.49 19.35
N LEU A 309 -2.23 1.61 19.36
CA LEU A 309 -2.85 2.94 19.35
C LEU A 309 -3.76 3.13 18.14
N GLY A 310 -3.32 2.69 16.96
CA GLY A 310 -4.11 2.75 15.73
C GLY A 310 -5.36 1.88 15.75
N ARG A 311 -5.32 0.72 16.41
CA ARG A 311 -6.48 -0.16 16.57
C ARG A 311 -7.53 0.42 17.54
N GLU A 312 -7.08 0.98 18.66
CA GLU A 312 -7.95 1.35 19.77
C GLU A 312 -8.43 2.81 19.74
N ILE A 313 -7.52 3.73 19.43
CA ILE A 313 -7.71 5.18 19.59
C ILE A 313 -7.68 5.89 18.23
N CYS A 314 -6.58 5.76 17.48
CA CYS A 314 -6.33 6.51 16.25
C CYS A 314 -6.94 5.79 15.02
N ARG A 315 -8.26 5.60 15.05
CA ARG A 315 -9.05 4.95 13.99
C ARG A 315 -9.00 5.75 12.67
N PRO A 316 -9.26 5.10 11.50
CA PRO A 316 -9.28 5.80 10.21
C PRO A 316 -10.25 6.99 10.21
N THR A 317 -11.47 6.76 10.69
CA THR A 317 -12.52 7.76 10.90
C THR A 317 -12.76 7.99 12.39
N ASN A 318 -13.13 9.21 12.75
CA ASN A 318 -13.43 9.63 14.13
C ASN A 318 -12.42 9.13 15.18
N PRO A 319 -11.12 9.45 15.03
CA PRO A 319 -10.11 9.08 16.03
C PRO A 319 -10.46 9.72 17.39
N LYS A 320 -10.23 8.97 18.48
CA LYS A 320 -10.54 9.40 19.85
C LYS A 320 -9.42 10.28 20.44
N CYS A 321 -9.11 11.40 19.78
CA CYS A 321 -7.91 12.20 20.06
C CYS A 321 -7.85 12.73 21.50
N GLU A 322 -8.99 13.13 22.08
CA GLU A 322 -9.07 13.63 23.46
C GLU A 322 -8.59 12.59 24.50
N MET A 323 -8.70 11.30 24.19
CA MET A 323 -8.28 10.20 25.07
C MET A 323 -6.89 9.65 24.71
N CYS A 324 -6.22 10.22 23.72
CA CYS A 324 -4.96 9.70 23.20
C CYS A 324 -3.78 10.16 24.04
N VAL A 325 -2.96 9.23 24.55
CA VAL A 325 -1.75 9.55 25.34
C VAL A 325 -0.66 10.29 24.55
N MET A 326 -0.80 10.34 23.23
CA MET A 326 0.13 11.04 22.32
C MET A 326 -0.44 12.38 21.84
N ASN A 327 -1.61 12.82 22.30
CA ASN A 327 -2.26 14.04 21.81
C ASN A 327 -1.37 15.28 21.92
N GLY A 328 -0.61 15.44 23.01
CA GLY A 328 0.26 16.61 23.24
C GLY A 328 1.39 16.79 22.23
N VAL A 329 1.79 15.73 21.51
CA VAL A 329 2.84 15.78 20.48
C VAL A 329 2.31 15.44 19.07
N CYS A 330 1.01 15.19 18.93
CA CYS A 330 0.41 14.71 17.69
C CYS A 330 0.12 15.87 16.73
N GLU A 331 0.85 15.92 15.60
CA GLU A 331 0.66 16.94 14.56
C GLU A 331 -0.79 17.00 14.03
N TYR A 332 -1.42 15.84 13.80
CA TYR A 332 -2.80 15.75 13.33
C TYR A 332 -3.80 16.35 14.32
N TYR A 333 -3.61 16.15 15.62
CA TYR A 333 -4.51 16.70 16.62
C TYR A 333 -4.34 18.21 16.75
N ASN A 334 -3.09 18.68 16.83
CA ASN A 334 -2.75 20.08 16.97
C ASN A 334 -3.18 20.94 15.78
N THR A 335 -3.21 20.36 14.57
CA THR A 335 -3.68 21.06 13.37
C THR A 335 -5.21 21.18 13.35
N ASN A 336 -5.93 20.13 13.76
CA ASN A 336 -7.40 20.12 13.75
C ASN A 336 -8.03 20.94 14.90
N GLN A 337 -7.29 21.25 15.98
CA GLN A 337 -7.78 22.17 17.02
C GLN A 337 -7.65 23.66 16.66
N LYS A 338 -6.83 24.00 15.66
CA LYS A 338 -6.62 25.39 15.21
C LYS A 338 -7.57 25.82 14.09
N SER A 339 -8.48 24.95 13.68
CA SER A 339 -9.55 25.19 12.71
C SER A 339 -10.88 25.23 13.44
#